data_AF-A0A2E1HID3-F1
#
_entry.id   AF-A0A2E1HID3-F1
#
_cell.length_a   1.000
_cell.length_b   1.000
_cell.length_c   1.000
_cell.angle_alpha   90.00
_cell.angle_beta   90.00
_cell.angle_gamma   90.00
#
_symmetry.space_group_name_H-M   'P 1'
#
loop_
_entity.id
_entity.type
_entity.pdbx_description
1 polymer ?
#
loop_
_entity_poly.entity_id
_entity_poly.type
_entity_poly.pdbx_seq_one_letter_code
_entity_poly.pdbx_strand_id
1 'polypeptide(L)'
;MTTLPLSSLLQTLADELRALAVTAEEMHHLVCHEHLSHDPDYIRAVQRIDHTTQVLDNLSNFVSAVGEETADGWSIAIGPALNTIRLSELKRRLHKAEIEEIAANDDDLELFG
;
A
#
# COMPACT_ATOMS: atom_id res chain seq x y z
N MET A 1 16.84 -16.43 3.89
CA MET A 1 16.64 -15.23 3.06
C MET A 1 15.15 -15.11 2.87
N THR A 2 14.52 -14.00 3.28
CA THR A 2 13.08 -13.79 3.13
C THR A 2 12.81 -13.33 1.70
N THR A 3 12.20 -14.20 0.91
CA THR A 3 11.87 -13.98 -0.52
C THR A 3 10.36 -13.98 -0.65
N LEU A 4 9.81 -12.95 -1.29
CA LEU A 4 8.37 -12.77 -1.40
C LEU A 4 7.99 -12.62 -2.88
N PRO A 5 6.86 -13.19 -3.31
CA PRO A 5 6.37 -13.02 -4.68
C PRO A 5 6.14 -11.54 -4.98
N LEU A 6 6.68 -11.07 -6.09
CA LEU A 6 6.68 -9.65 -6.41
C LEU A 6 5.25 -9.11 -6.56
N SER A 7 4.33 -9.91 -7.11
CA SER A 7 2.89 -9.62 -7.17
C SER A 7 2.30 -9.31 -5.79
N SER A 8 2.52 -10.17 -4.81
CA SER A 8 2.02 -10.02 -3.43
C SER A 8 2.63 -8.80 -2.71
N LEU A 9 3.91 -8.52 -2.96
CA LEU A 9 4.56 -7.32 -2.44
C LEU A 9 3.93 -6.05 -3.03
N LEU A 10 3.75 -6.01 -4.35
CA LEU A 10 3.16 -4.88 -5.04
C LEU A 10 1.72 -4.66 -4.60
N GLN A 11 0.92 -5.73 -4.47
CA GLN A 11 -0.44 -5.63 -3.98
C GLN A 11 -0.49 -5.05 -2.56
N THR A 12 0.37 -5.52 -1.66
CA THR A 12 0.46 -4.96 -0.31
C THR A 12 0.82 -3.48 -0.33
N LEU A 13 1.78 -3.06 -1.19
CA LEU A 13 2.15 -1.65 -1.34
C LEU A 13 1.00 -0.81 -1.90
N ALA A 14 0.24 -1.34 -2.86
CA ALA A 14 -0.93 -0.66 -3.39
C ALA A 14 -1.99 -0.43 -2.30
N ASP A 15 -2.23 -1.42 -1.45
CA ASP A 15 -3.18 -1.31 -0.35
C ASP A 15 -2.73 -0.27 0.70
N GLU A 16 -1.44 -0.21 1.01
CA GLU A 16 -0.87 0.82 1.90
C GLU A 16 -1.06 2.24 1.33
N LEU A 17 -0.82 2.42 0.03
CA LEU A 17 -1.00 3.71 -0.63
C LEU A 17 -2.46 4.14 -0.62
N ARG A 18 -3.39 3.20 -0.85
CA ARG A 18 -4.84 3.47 -0.77
C ARG A 18 -5.27 3.82 0.65
N ALA A 19 -4.77 3.11 1.66
CA ALA A 19 -5.05 3.44 3.06
C ALA A 19 -4.54 4.84 3.44
N LEU A 20 -3.37 5.24 2.93
CA LEU A 20 -2.84 6.59 3.11
C LEU A 20 -3.71 7.65 2.40
N ALA A 21 -4.22 7.36 1.21
CA ALA A 21 -5.15 8.26 0.50
C ALA A 21 -6.42 8.50 1.33
N VAL A 22 -7.03 7.44 1.86
CA VAL A 22 -8.20 7.53 2.74
C VAL A 22 -7.88 8.33 4.01
N THR A 23 -6.75 8.06 4.65
CA THR A 23 -6.34 8.78 5.86
C THR A 23 -6.12 10.28 5.59
N ALA A 24 -5.52 10.62 4.43
CA ALA A 24 -5.33 12.01 4.03
C ALA A 24 -6.67 12.72 3.81
N GLU A 25 -7.66 12.04 3.25
CA GLU A 25 -9.03 12.56 3.07
C GLU A 25 -9.77 12.74 4.40
N GLU A 26 -9.61 11.79 5.34
CA GLU A 26 -10.17 11.94 6.69
C GLU A 26 -9.55 13.13 7.44
N MET A 27 -8.24 13.34 7.28
CA MET A 27 -7.56 14.54 7.81
C MET A 27 -8.10 15.82 7.17
N HIS A 28 -8.42 15.80 5.87
CA HIS A 28 -9.07 16.92 5.20
C HIS A 28 -10.40 17.27 5.87
N HIS A 29 -11.24 16.27 6.16
CA HIS A 29 -12.54 16.46 6.81
C HIS A 29 -12.43 17.01 8.24
N LEU A 30 -11.40 16.61 8.99
CA LEU A 30 -11.17 17.10 10.36
C LEU A 30 -10.65 18.53 10.41
N VAL A 31 -9.82 18.93 9.43
CA VAL A 31 -9.23 20.28 9.37
C VAL A 31 -10.20 21.28 8.74
N CYS A 32 -11.17 20.80 7.96
CA CYS A 32 -12.10 21.68 7.27
C CYS A 32 -13.24 22.17 8.17
N HIS A 33 -13.11 23.40 8.70
CA HIS A 33 -14.18 24.08 9.44
C HIS A 33 -14.73 25.25 8.60
N GLU A 34 -16.06 25.41 8.55
CA GLU A 34 -16.78 26.36 7.68
C GLU A 34 -16.27 27.82 7.78
N HIS A 35 -15.66 28.20 8.89
CA HIS A 35 -15.21 29.56 9.19
C HIS A 35 -13.84 29.96 8.60
N LEU A 36 -13.08 29.03 7.99
CA LEU A 36 -11.74 29.29 7.43
C LEU A 36 -11.72 29.40 5.89
N SER A 37 -12.87 29.28 5.24
CA SER A 37 -13.03 29.19 3.78
C SER A 37 -12.59 30.43 2.98
N HIS A 38 -12.25 31.53 3.64
CA HIS A 38 -11.77 32.77 2.99
C HIS A 38 -10.26 33.02 3.16
N ASP A 39 -9.56 32.20 3.94
CA ASP A 39 -8.10 32.31 4.08
C ASP A 39 -7.40 31.65 2.86
N PRO A 40 -6.62 32.41 2.06
CA PRO A 40 -5.89 31.86 0.93
C PRO A 40 -4.88 30.76 1.30
N ASP A 41 -4.32 30.80 2.51
CA ASP A 41 -3.38 29.78 2.98
C ASP A 41 -4.10 28.48 3.33
N TYR A 42 -5.31 28.59 3.89
CA TYR A 42 -6.20 27.46 4.14
C TYR A 42 -6.65 26.80 2.82
N ILE A 43 -7.09 27.59 1.83
CA ILE A 43 -7.48 27.05 0.50
C ILE A 43 -6.31 26.29 -0.14
N ARG A 44 -5.10 26.84 -0.06
CA ARG A 44 -3.89 26.18 -0.58
C ARG A 44 -3.56 24.90 0.18
N ALA A 45 -3.74 24.87 1.50
CA ALA A 45 -3.54 23.67 2.29
C ALA A 45 -4.52 22.56 1.89
N VAL A 46 -5.81 22.90 1.74
CA VAL A 46 -6.86 21.99 1.27
C VAL A 46 -6.53 21.40 -0.10
N GLN A 47 -6.17 22.24 -1.08
CA GLN A 47 -5.81 21.79 -2.42
C GLN A 47 -4.58 20.87 -2.42
N ARG A 48 -3.62 21.10 -1.52
CA ARG A 48 -2.45 20.23 -1.39
C ARG A 48 -2.80 18.86 -0.80
N ILE A 49 -3.76 18.80 0.12
CA ILE A 49 -4.24 17.53 0.68
C ILE A 49 -4.97 16.74 -0.40
N ASP A 50 -5.92 17.36 -1.09
CA ASP A 50 -6.65 16.75 -2.22
C ASP A 50 -5.69 16.21 -3.29
N HIS A 51 -4.71 17.02 -3.70
CA HIS A 51 -3.68 16.57 -4.63
C HIS A 51 -2.87 15.37 -4.10
N THR A 52 -2.55 15.34 -2.80
CA THR A 52 -1.84 14.23 -2.18
C THR A 52 -2.69 12.95 -2.18
N THR A 53 -3.98 13.05 -1.84
CA THR A 53 -4.95 11.96 -1.91
C THR A 53 -4.99 11.37 -3.33
N GLN A 54 -5.11 12.23 -4.34
CA GLN A 54 -5.16 11.80 -5.74
C GLN A 54 -3.86 11.13 -6.20
N VAL A 55 -2.70 11.64 -5.79
CA VAL A 55 -1.40 11.02 -6.11
C VAL A 55 -1.28 9.64 -5.47
N LEU A 56 -1.67 9.50 -4.20
CA LEU A 56 -1.62 8.22 -3.49
C LEU A 56 -2.55 7.18 -4.13
N ASP A 57 -3.76 7.55 -4.50
CA ASP A 57 -4.71 6.64 -5.15
C ASP A 57 -4.23 6.23 -6.55
N ASN A 58 -3.72 7.18 -7.34
CA ASN A 58 -3.16 6.86 -8.66
C ASN A 58 -1.94 5.92 -8.57
N LEU A 59 -1.07 6.12 -7.57
CA LEU A 59 0.08 5.24 -7.34
C LEU A 59 -0.37 3.86 -6.88
N SER A 60 -1.40 3.78 -6.02
CA SER A 60 -2.01 2.50 -5.63
C SER A 60 -2.48 1.72 -6.87
N ASN A 61 -3.28 2.37 -7.73
CA ASN A 61 -3.82 1.76 -8.94
C ASN A 61 -2.71 1.33 -9.91
N PHE A 62 -1.67 2.16 -10.08
CA PHE A 62 -0.52 1.82 -10.92
C PHE A 62 0.23 0.59 -10.39
N VAL A 63 0.53 0.55 -9.09
CA VAL A 63 1.27 -0.54 -8.47
C VAL A 63 0.47 -1.85 -8.51
N SER A 64 -0.84 -1.80 -8.26
CA SER A 64 -1.72 -2.98 -8.43
C SER A 64 -1.70 -3.50 -9.87
N ALA A 65 -1.86 -2.63 -10.87
CA ALA A 65 -1.84 -3.04 -12.27
C ALA A 65 -0.49 -3.67 -12.68
N VAL A 66 0.63 -3.16 -12.16
CA VAL A 66 1.95 -3.79 -12.37
C VAL A 66 2.02 -5.15 -11.68
N GLY A 67 1.44 -5.30 -10.49
CA GLY A 67 1.33 -6.57 -9.77
C GLY A 67 0.58 -7.64 -10.57
N GLU A 68 -0.52 -7.25 -11.22
CA GLU A 68 -1.34 -8.15 -12.07
C GLU A 68 -0.60 -8.63 -13.33
N GLU A 69 0.26 -7.79 -13.92
CA GLU A 69 1.07 -8.13 -15.09
C GLU A 69 2.40 -8.83 -14.73
N THR A 70 2.68 -9.03 -13.44
CA THR A 70 3.90 -9.69 -12.99
C THR A 70 3.81 -11.20 -13.22
N ALA A 71 4.82 -11.78 -13.87
CA ALA A 71 4.84 -13.20 -14.16
C ALA A 71 4.89 -14.07 -12.89
N ASP A 72 4.13 -15.17 -12.90
CA ASP A 72 4.12 -16.15 -11.82
C ASP A 72 5.53 -16.68 -11.52
N GLY A 73 5.86 -16.78 -10.23
CA GLY A 73 7.17 -17.24 -9.75
C GLY A 73 8.25 -16.18 -9.65
N TRP A 74 7.99 -14.91 -10.03
CA TRP A 74 8.90 -13.81 -9.72
C TRP A 74 8.91 -13.53 -8.24
N SER A 75 10.06 -13.73 -7.61
CA SER A 75 10.27 -13.44 -6.18
C SER A 75 11.43 -12.47 -5.99
N ILE A 76 11.32 -11.63 -4.96
CA ILE A 76 12.35 -10.66 -4.60
C ILE A 76 12.80 -10.88 -3.15
N ALA A 77 14.11 -10.77 -2.91
CA ALA A 77 14.67 -10.83 -1.58
C ALA A 77 14.42 -9.49 -0.85
N ILE A 78 13.45 -9.49 0.07
CA ILE A 78 13.00 -8.26 0.76
C ILE A 78 13.75 -7.96 2.05
N GLY A 79 14.59 -8.88 2.55
CA GLY A 79 15.25 -8.76 3.86
C GLY A 79 15.98 -7.42 4.10
N PRO A 80 16.89 -6.98 3.20
CA PRO A 80 17.55 -5.69 3.33
C PRO A 80 16.59 -4.50 3.23
N ALA A 81 15.58 -4.58 2.34
CA ALA A 81 14.60 -3.53 2.14
C ALA A 81 13.70 -3.33 3.38
N LEU A 82 13.25 -4.41 4.00
CA LEU A 82 12.44 -4.38 5.23
C LEU A 82 13.17 -3.75 6.42
N ASN A 83 14.51 -3.72 6.42
CA ASN A 83 15.28 -3.06 7.48
C ASN A 83 15.28 -1.53 7.38
N THR A 84 14.86 -0.98 6.24
CA THR A 84 14.67 0.47 6.07
C THR A 84 13.35 0.96 6.69
N ILE A 85 12.42 0.04 6.95
CA ILE A 85 11.08 0.35 7.46
C ILE A 85 11.11 0.46 8.99
N ARG A 86 10.76 1.63 9.49
CA ARG A 86 10.72 1.93 10.94
C ARG A 86 9.41 1.52 11.61
N LEU A 87 8.32 1.52 10.86
CA LEU A 87 7.00 1.13 11.35
C LEU A 87 6.92 -0.39 11.41
N SER A 88 7.00 -0.93 12.63
CA SER A 88 6.95 -2.38 12.88
C SER A 88 5.71 -3.04 12.28
N GLU A 89 4.59 -2.33 12.30
CA GLU A 89 3.33 -2.79 11.76
C GLU A 89 3.34 -2.87 10.21
N LEU A 90 3.88 -1.85 9.53
CA LEU A 90 4.07 -1.87 8.08
C LEU A 90 5.04 -2.99 7.67
N LYS A 91 6.12 -3.15 8.45
CA LYS A 91 7.08 -4.25 8.27
C LYS A 91 6.40 -5.62 8.39
N ARG A 92 5.46 -5.77 9.34
CA ARG A 92 4.69 -7.00 9.53
C ARG A 92 3.78 -7.29 8.33
N ARG A 93 3.02 -6.30 7.84
CA ARG A 93 2.12 -6.50 6.68
C ARG A 93 2.88 -6.86 5.41
N LEU A 94 3.98 -6.17 5.14
CA LEU A 94 4.88 -6.50 4.02
C LEU A 94 5.57 -7.86 4.15
N HIS A 95 5.65 -8.43 5.35
CA HIS A 95 6.18 -9.78 5.59
C HIS A 95 5.08 -10.85 5.60
N LYS A 96 3.84 -10.51 5.98
CA LYS A 96 2.71 -11.45 6.09
C LYS A 96 2.23 -11.95 4.73
N ALA A 97 2.39 -11.15 3.67
CA ALA A 97 2.14 -11.57 2.30
C ALA A 97 2.93 -12.84 1.88
N GLU A 98 4.02 -13.18 2.57
CA GLU A 98 4.78 -14.44 2.38
C GLU A 98 4.00 -15.67 2.87
N ILE A 99 3.25 -15.54 3.96
CA ILE A 99 2.70 -16.68 4.72
C ILE A 99 1.38 -17.14 4.12
N GLU A 100 0.53 -16.22 3.66
CA GLU A 100 -0.78 -16.55 3.08
C GLU A 100 -0.64 -17.24 1.72
N GLU A 101 0.38 -16.88 0.93
CA GLU A 101 0.62 -17.48 -0.39
C GLU A 101 1.29 -18.86 -0.29
N ILE A 102 2.15 -19.09 0.71
CA ILE A 102 2.69 -20.43 1.00
C ILE A 102 1.57 -21.36 1.46
N ALA A 103 0.67 -20.91 2.33
CA ALA A 103 -0.46 -21.70 2.80
C ALA A 103 -1.44 -22.04 1.65
N ALA A 104 -1.70 -21.10 0.74
CA ALA A 104 -2.56 -21.35 -0.42
C ALA A 104 -1.98 -22.38 -1.40
N ASN A 105 -0.66 -22.39 -1.59
CA ASN A 105 0.02 -23.37 -2.46
C ASN A 105 0.17 -24.76 -1.80
N ASP A 106 0.21 -24.82 -0.47
CA ASP A 106 0.30 -26.09 0.29
C ASP A 106 -1.06 -26.81 0.31
N ASP A 107 -2.17 -26.07 0.50
CA ASP A 107 -3.54 -26.59 0.41
C ASP A 107 -3.86 -27.17 -0.99
N ASP A 108 -3.29 -26.57 -2.05
CA ASP A 108 -3.48 -27.06 -3.43
C ASP A 108 -2.70 -28.36 -3.69
N LEU A 109 -1.61 -28.64 -2.96
CA LEU A 109 -0.86 -29.90 -3.06
C LEU A 109 -1.52 -31.05 -2.27
N GLU A 110 -2.24 -30.77 -1.20
CA GLU A 110 -2.97 -31.80 -0.42
C GLU A 110 -4.23 -32.32 -1.14
N LEU A 111 -4.80 -31.55 -2.09
CA LEU A 111 -5.99 -31.96 -2.84
C LEU A 111 -5.69 -32.96 -3.98
N PHE A 112 -4.42 -33.09 -4.37
CA PHE A 112 -3.97 -34.02 -5.43
C PHE A 112 -3.14 -35.21 -4.91
N GLY A 113 -3.04 -35.40 -3.59
CA GLY A 113 -2.38 -36.56 -2.93
C GLY A 113 -3.37 -37.62 -2.46
#